data_AF-A0A2N2PJT9-F1
#
_entry.id   AF-A0A2N2PJT9-F1
#
_cell.length_a   1.000
_cell.length_b   1.000
_cell.length_c   1.000
_cell.angle_alpha   90.00
_cell.angle_beta   90.00
_cell.angle_gamma   90.00
#
_symmetry.space_group_name_H-M   'P 1'
#
loop_
_entity.id
_entity.type
_entity.pdbx_description
1 polymer ?
#
loop_
_entity_poly.entity_id
_entity_poly.type
_entity_poly.pdbx_seq_one_letter_code
_entity_poly.pdbx_strand_id
1 'polypeptide(L)'
;MDHQYRLAHHYHQALPAKIRRYLNGRGIADRIIDARLLGWNGWRITIPVFGRDGKIASFRLAKDPEDRSDGPKMLSTPGAKAELYGWEILQSSPTGVVICEGEFDRLVLESQGINALTSTAGAATFLPDWAEALPPEMEVFVCFDNDQPGRLGACKVAQLIPRARLVQLPEEVGEGGDVTDFFVRLGKIRDEFVALLDTAVPLAKPEPVVPQVVPHGAPSTGVHSEIERLRQLVPIEELIGRYLPLCRMGRHRVGRCPFHDDAHPSFVVYSQSQNFYCFGCQAHGDAIDFLMHYQNLTFPEALQVLRDLAS
;
A
#
# COMPACT_ATOMS: atom_id res chain seq x y z
N MET A 1 -13.23 0.28 32.90
CA MET A 1 -12.10 0.58 32.00
C MET A 1 -11.76 -0.69 31.25
N ASP A 2 -11.79 -0.65 29.92
CA ASP A 2 -11.57 -1.80 29.04
C ASP A 2 -10.19 -2.48 29.30
N HIS A 3 -10.11 -3.80 29.08
CA HIS A 3 -8.88 -4.57 29.34
C HIS A 3 -7.72 -4.09 28.46
N GLN A 4 -7.97 -3.84 27.17
CA GLN A 4 -6.97 -3.32 26.23
C GLN A 4 -6.46 -1.94 26.69
N TYR A 5 -7.36 -1.08 27.19
CA TYR A 5 -7.00 0.24 27.68
C TYR A 5 -6.09 0.19 28.92
N ARG A 6 -6.37 -0.71 29.87
CA ARG A 6 -5.48 -0.94 31.03
C ARG A 6 -4.10 -1.45 30.58
N LEU A 7 -4.06 -2.31 29.57
CA LEU A 7 -2.82 -2.84 29.01
C LEU A 7 -2.01 -1.74 28.31
N ALA A 8 -2.66 -0.86 27.54
CA ALA A 8 -2.01 0.29 26.91
C ALA A 8 -1.39 1.23 27.96
N HIS A 9 -2.11 1.53 29.04
CA HIS A 9 -1.58 2.30 30.17
C HIS A 9 -0.36 1.63 30.80
N HIS A 10 -0.42 0.31 31.02
CA HIS A 10 0.71 -0.44 31.55
C HIS A 10 1.95 -0.34 30.65
N TYR A 11 1.78 -0.54 29.33
CA TYR A 11 2.87 -0.40 28.37
C TYR A 11 3.40 1.03 28.28
N HIS A 12 2.52 2.03 28.35
CA HIS A 12 2.92 3.43 28.35
C HIS A 12 3.78 3.79 29.57
N GLN A 13 3.38 3.33 30.76
CA GLN A 13 4.17 3.49 31.99
C GLN A 13 5.52 2.76 31.93
N ALA A 14 5.58 1.65 31.19
CA ALA A 14 6.79 0.87 30.98
C ALA A 14 7.71 1.44 29.88
N LEU A 15 7.35 2.53 29.19
CA LEU A 15 8.11 3.10 28.08
C LEU A 15 9.51 3.57 28.54
N PRO A 16 10.60 2.93 28.10
CA PRO A 16 11.94 3.32 28.52
C PRO A 16 12.32 4.70 27.99
N ALA A 17 13.05 5.48 28.78
CA ALA A 17 13.52 6.80 28.37
C ALA A 17 14.33 6.78 27.05
N LYS A 18 15.08 5.70 26.78
CA LYS A 18 15.79 5.52 25.50
C LYS A 18 14.84 5.43 24.29
N ILE A 19 13.72 4.74 24.45
CA ILE A 19 12.71 4.58 23.39
C ILE A 19 11.94 5.89 23.21
N ARG A 20 11.59 6.58 24.31
CA ARG A 20 10.98 7.91 24.21
C ARG A 20 11.86 8.89 23.44
N ARG A 21 13.17 8.95 23.74
CA ARG A 21 14.13 9.76 22.98
C ARG A 21 14.19 9.36 21.50
N TYR A 22 14.14 8.06 21.19
CA TYR A 22 14.07 7.59 19.80
C TYR A 22 12.80 8.10 19.10
N LEU A 23 11.63 8.01 19.73
CA LEU A 23 10.37 8.52 19.18
C LEU A 23 10.43 10.05 18.97
N ASN A 24 11.00 10.80 19.91
CA ASN A 24 11.23 12.24 19.73
C ASN A 24 12.20 12.53 18.58
N GLY A 25 13.26 11.72 18.43
CA GLY A 25 14.18 11.80 17.31
C GLY A 25 13.53 11.51 15.95
N ARG A 26 12.42 10.79 15.92
CA ARG A 26 11.56 10.62 14.73
C ARG A 26 10.58 11.79 14.52
N GLY A 27 10.61 12.83 15.35
CA GLY A 27 9.68 13.96 15.25
C GLY A 27 8.34 13.74 15.97
N ILE A 28 8.20 12.68 16.78
CA ILE A 28 6.98 12.43 17.56
C ILE A 28 7.10 13.15 18.90
N ALA A 29 6.27 14.15 19.12
CA ALA A 29 6.31 14.98 20.32
C ALA A 29 5.73 14.27 21.54
N ASP A 30 6.24 14.57 22.74
CA ASP A 30 5.80 13.92 23.99
C ASP A 30 4.29 13.99 24.22
N ARG A 31 3.66 15.12 23.89
CA ARG A 31 2.20 15.25 24.00
C ARG A 31 1.44 14.20 23.19
N ILE A 32 1.97 13.77 22.05
CA ILE A 32 1.38 12.73 21.19
C ILE A 32 1.74 11.35 21.73
N ILE A 33 2.98 11.15 22.17
CA ILE A 33 3.40 9.90 22.85
C ILE A 33 2.45 9.60 24.03
N ASP A 34 2.13 10.62 24.83
CA ASP A 34 1.30 10.49 26.01
C ASP A 34 -0.19 10.39 25.65
N ALA A 35 -0.70 11.26 24.77
CA ALA A 35 -2.12 11.23 24.36
C ALA A 35 -2.50 9.93 23.65
N ARG A 36 -1.56 9.32 22.90
CA ARG A 36 -1.77 8.06 22.18
C ARG A 36 -1.33 6.82 22.93
N LEU A 37 -0.88 6.96 24.19
CA LEU A 37 -0.42 5.86 25.03
C LEU A 37 0.64 4.98 24.34
N LEU A 38 1.58 5.61 23.61
CA LEU A 38 2.71 4.90 23.04
C LEU A 38 3.53 4.27 24.15
N GLY A 39 3.86 3.00 24.01
CA GLY A 39 4.34 2.21 25.14
C GLY A 39 5.42 1.20 24.77
N TRP A 40 5.74 0.35 25.73
CA TRP A 40 6.71 -0.72 25.61
C TRP A 40 6.19 -1.99 26.27
N ASN A 41 6.19 -3.10 25.54
CA ASN A 41 5.71 -4.39 26.06
C ASN A 41 6.85 -5.31 26.56
N GLY A 42 8.07 -4.77 26.70
CA GLY A 42 9.26 -5.55 27.07
C GLY A 42 10.22 -5.83 25.91
N TRP A 43 9.74 -5.79 24.66
CA TRP A 43 10.56 -6.11 23.48
C TRP A 43 10.22 -5.30 22.22
N ARG A 44 9.05 -4.65 22.17
CA ARG A 44 8.61 -3.77 21.07
C ARG A 44 7.91 -2.52 21.58
N ILE A 45 7.99 -1.47 20.77
CA ILE A 45 7.22 -0.24 20.94
C ILE A 45 5.77 -0.55 20.59
N THR A 46 4.85 -0.25 21.49
CA THR A 46 3.42 -0.48 21.29
C THR A 46 2.71 0.80 20.87
N ILE A 47 1.97 0.72 19.77
CA ILE A 47 1.12 1.79 19.24
C ILE A 47 -0.33 1.29 19.32
N PRO A 48 -1.14 1.81 20.26
CA PRO A 48 -2.56 1.46 20.34
C PRO A 48 -3.33 1.93 19.09
N VAL A 49 -4.11 1.04 18.50
CA VAL A 49 -4.99 1.35 17.38
C VAL A 49 -6.43 1.35 17.88
N PHE A 50 -7.06 2.51 17.82
CA PHE A 50 -8.46 2.68 18.20
C PHE A 50 -9.36 2.27 17.04
N GLY A 51 -10.36 1.44 17.32
CA GLY A 51 -11.41 1.09 16.38
C GLY A 51 -12.46 2.19 16.28
N ARG A 52 -13.41 2.00 15.36
CA ARG A 52 -14.52 2.93 15.12
C ARG A 52 -15.38 3.21 16.36
N ASP A 53 -15.44 2.26 17.30
CA ASP A 53 -16.16 2.38 18.57
C ASP A 53 -15.39 3.16 19.65
N GLY A 54 -14.20 3.69 19.33
CA GLY A 54 -13.34 4.44 20.24
C GLY A 54 -12.59 3.56 21.25
N LYS A 55 -12.71 2.24 21.19
CA LYS A 55 -11.92 1.30 22.02
C LYS A 55 -10.67 0.88 21.27
N ILE A 56 -9.67 0.39 22.01
CA ILE A 56 -8.46 -0.15 21.40
C ILE A 56 -8.80 -1.50 20.78
N ALA A 57 -8.71 -1.59 19.46
CA ALA A 57 -8.98 -2.80 18.69
C ALA A 57 -7.76 -3.74 18.65
N SER A 58 -6.56 -3.16 18.56
CA SER A 58 -5.30 -3.90 18.51
C SER A 58 -4.11 -3.01 18.88
N PHE A 59 -2.92 -3.61 18.93
CA PHE A 59 -1.67 -2.86 19.01
C PHE A 59 -0.81 -3.15 17.79
N ARG A 60 -0.20 -2.10 17.26
CA ARG A 60 0.95 -2.20 16.36
C ARG A 60 2.22 -2.24 17.19
N LEU A 61 3.15 -3.09 16.76
CA LEU A 61 4.34 -3.45 17.53
C LEU A 61 5.57 -3.11 16.68
N ALA A 62 6.08 -1.89 16.85
CA ALA A 62 7.27 -1.45 16.16
C ALA A 62 8.52 -2.05 16.81
N LYS A 63 9.47 -2.45 15.97
CA LYS A 63 10.71 -3.10 16.38
C LYS A 63 11.54 -2.18 17.29
N ASP A 64 12.27 -2.76 18.25
CA ASP A 64 13.25 -2.00 19.03
C ASP A 64 14.28 -1.37 18.08
N PRO A 65 14.55 -0.04 18.18
CA PRO A 65 15.59 0.61 17.38
C PRO A 65 16.99 0.05 17.56
N GLU A 66 17.25 -0.75 18.61
CA GLU A 66 18.53 -1.44 18.84
C GLU A 66 18.54 -2.88 18.29
N ASP A 67 17.38 -3.45 17.92
CA ASP A 67 17.30 -4.79 17.34
C ASP A 67 17.76 -4.79 15.87
N ARG A 68 18.90 -5.43 15.62
CA ARG A 68 19.57 -5.53 14.32
C ARG A 68 19.24 -6.81 13.54
N SER A 69 18.33 -7.64 14.03
CA SER A 69 17.90 -8.85 13.31
C SER A 69 17.20 -8.50 11.99
N ASP A 70 16.97 -9.50 11.14
CA ASP A 70 16.15 -9.34 9.92
C ASP A 70 14.63 -9.43 10.20
N GLY A 71 14.24 -9.45 11.48
CA GLY A 71 12.83 -9.49 11.88
C GLY A 71 12.02 -8.26 11.42
N PRO A 72 10.70 -8.40 11.26
CA PRO A 72 9.84 -7.37 10.67
C PRO A 72 9.85 -6.06 11.47
N LYS A 73 9.87 -4.93 10.74
CA LYS A 73 9.87 -3.57 11.32
C LYS A 73 8.60 -3.28 12.13
N MET A 74 7.45 -3.74 11.65
CA MET A 74 6.15 -3.55 12.28
C MET A 74 5.40 -4.89 12.34
N LEU A 75 4.76 -5.18 13.47
CA LEU A 75 3.91 -6.35 13.68
C LEU A 75 2.54 -5.91 14.19
N SER A 76 1.55 -6.79 14.08
CA SER A 76 0.30 -6.66 14.83
C SER A 76 0.27 -7.64 15.98
N THR A 77 -0.53 -7.34 17.00
CA THR A 77 -0.94 -8.36 17.97
C THR A 77 -1.65 -9.53 17.30
N PRO A 78 -1.47 -10.78 17.78
CA PRO A 78 -2.12 -11.95 17.20
C PRO A 78 -3.64 -11.77 17.08
N GLY A 79 -4.20 -12.15 15.93
CA GLY A 79 -5.63 -12.05 15.65
C GLY A 79 -6.13 -10.64 15.30
N ALA A 80 -5.25 -9.63 15.26
CA ALA A 80 -5.63 -8.30 14.79
C ALA A 80 -6.06 -8.34 13.33
N LYS A 81 -7.17 -7.65 13.04
CA LYS A 81 -7.62 -7.40 11.67
C LYS A 81 -7.04 -6.07 11.17
N ALA A 82 -7.01 -5.90 9.85
CA ALA A 82 -6.74 -4.61 9.26
C ALA A 82 -7.75 -3.56 9.77
N GLU A 83 -7.24 -2.40 10.14
CA GLU A 83 -7.98 -1.29 10.72
C GLU A 83 -7.44 0.06 10.23
N LEU A 84 -8.31 1.08 10.16
CA LEU A 84 -7.93 2.47 9.92
C LEU A 84 -7.36 3.07 11.21
N TYR A 85 -6.07 3.38 11.22
CA TYR A 85 -5.46 4.07 12.34
C TYR A 85 -5.77 5.57 12.27
N GLY A 86 -6.77 6.00 13.02
CA GLY A 86 -7.24 7.39 13.09
C GLY A 86 -8.75 7.59 13.13
N TRP A 87 -9.51 6.55 13.46
CA TRP A 87 -10.94 6.68 13.71
C TRP A 87 -11.28 7.80 14.70
N GLU A 88 -10.47 7.96 15.73
CA GLU A 88 -10.63 8.97 16.76
C GLU A 88 -10.36 10.40 16.27
N ILE A 89 -9.61 10.57 15.18
CA ILE A 89 -9.49 11.86 14.48
C ILE A 89 -10.80 12.19 13.78
N LEU A 90 -11.41 11.23 13.09
CA LEU A 90 -12.68 11.43 12.37
C LEU A 90 -13.84 11.78 13.31
N GLN A 91 -13.82 11.30 14.55
CA GLN A 91 -14.81 11.65 15.58
C GLN A 91 -14.81 13.15 15.94
N SER A 92 -13.71 13.87 15.68
CA SER A 92 -13.63 15.31 15.89
C SER A 92 -14.18 16.15 14.72
N SER A 93 -14.69 15.50 13.67
CA SER A 93 -15.20 16.12 12.45
C SER A 93 -14.23 17.13 11.83
N PRO A 94 -13.00 16.72 11.49
CA PRO A 94 -12.02 17.64 10.93
C PRO A 94 -12.45 18.09 9.52
N THR A 95 -12.04 19.30 9.13
CA THR A 95 -12.31 19.82 7.79
C THR A 95 -11.53 19.08 6.71
N GLY A 96 -10.36 18.54 7.05
CA GLY A 96 -9.55 17.75 6.14
C GLY A 96 -8.61 16.80 6.85
N VAL A 97 -8.16 15.78 6.12
CA VAL A 97 -7.26 14.73 6.60
C VAL A 97 -6.18 14.39 5.58
N VAL A 98 -5.01 13.98 6.07
CA VAL A 98 -3.93 13.41 5.27
C VAL A 98 -3.88 11.89 5.48
N ILE A 99 -3.96 11.12 4.42
CA ILE A 99 -3.73 9.67 4.44
C ILE A 99 -2.25 9.45 4.12
N CYS A 100 -1.51 8.87 5.06
CA CYS A 100 -0.09 8.56 4.91
C CYS A 100 0.20 7.06 4.97
N GLU A 101 1.42 6.68 4.60
CA GLU A 101 1.81 5.29 4.39
C GLU A 101 1.93 4.47 5.69
N GLY A 102 2.61 5.01 6.71
CA GLY A 102 2.88 4.29 7.95
C GLY A 102 2.33 4.92 9.23
N GLU A 103 2.37 4.14 10.31
CA GLU A 103 1.91 4.56 11.64
C GLU A 103 2.78 5.67 12.24
N PHE A 104 4.09 5.66 11.99
CA PHE A 104 4.97 6.73 12.44
C PHE A 104 4.72 8.04 11.69
N ASP A 105 4.48 7.99 10.40
CA ASP A 105 4.16 9.18 9.58
C ASP A 105 2.91 9.87 10.10
N ARG A 106 1.88 9.08 10.41
CA ARG A 106 0.64 9.57 11.01
C ARG A 106 0.91 10.26 12.36
N LEU A 107 1.76 9.68 13.20
CA LEU A 107 2.15 10.26 14.50
C LEU A 107 3.01 11.53 14.36
N VAL A 108 3.85 11.61 13.32
CA VAL A 108 4.65 12.79 13.00
C VAL A 108 3.76 13.93 12.53
N LEU A 109 2.85 13.67 11.58
CA LEU A 109 1.86 14.66 11.12
C LEU A 109 0.99 15.16 12.27
N GLU A 110 0.51 14.26 13.13
CA GLU A 110 -0.26 14.64 14.31
C GLU A 110 0.59 15.48 15.30
N SER A 111 1.89 15.18 15.38
CA SER A 111 2.84 15.98 16.16
C SER A 111 3.02 17.40 15.61
N GLN A 112 2.63 17.66 14.36
CA GLN A 112 2.55 19.00 13.76
C GLN A 112 1.13 19.60 13.80
N GLY A 113 0.16 18.92 14.44
CA GLY A 113 -1.24 19.37 14.47
C GLY A 113 -1.95 19.18 13.13
N ILE A 114 -1.52 18.21 12.33
CA ILE A 114 -2.15 17.80 11.08
C ILE A 114 -2.97 16.55 11.34
N ASN A 115 -4.25 16.56 10.96
CA ASN A 115 -5.12 15.40 11.08
C ASN A 115 -4.69 14.35 10.07
N ALA A 116 -4.24 13.19 10.55
CA ALA A 116 -3.68 12.15 9.70
C ALA A 116 -4.27 10.77 10.00
N LEU A 117 -4.36 9.95 8.96
CA LEU A 117 -4.90 8.60 8.94
C LEU A 117 -3.90 7.67 8.24
N THR A 118 -3.89 6.39 8.62
CA THR A 118 -3.16 5.37 7.86
C THR A 118 -3.80 3.99 7.98
N SER A 119 -3.39 3.06 7.14
CA SER A 119 -3.78 1.66 7.23
C SER A 119 -2.81 0.87 8.09
N THR A 120 -3.33 0.06 9.00
CA THR A 120 -2.51 -0.91 9.76
C THR A 120 -2.10 -2.14 8.94
N ALA A 121 -2.59 -2.28 7.71
CA ALA A 121 -2.22 -3.36 6.78
C ALA A 121 -1.18 -2.92 5.73
N GLY A 122 -0.64 -1.70 5.84
CA GLY A 122 0.35 -1.13 4.93
C GLY A 122 -0.26 -0.33 3.77
N ALA A 123 0.59 0.38 3.04
CA ALA A 123 0.25 1.37 2.00
C ALA A 123 -0.68 0.83 0.91
N ALA A 124 -0.55 -0.45 0.58
CA ALA A 124 -1.29 -1.11 -0.49
C ALA A 124 -2.74 -1.47 -0.10
N THR A 125 -3.15 -1.25 1.14
CA THR A 125 -4.41 -1.74 1.70
C THR A 125 -5.20 -0.60 2.33
N PHE A 126 -6.01 0.09 1.53
CA PHE A 126 -7.06 0.99 2.03
C PHE A 126 -8.41 0.36 1.70
N LEU A 127 -9.30 0.20 2.68
CA LEU A 127 -10.56 -0.54 2.48
C LEU A 127 -11.72 0.39 2.07
N PRO A 128 -12.68 -0.10 1.26
CA PRO A 128 -13.87 0.68 0.87
C PRO A 128 -14.64 1.24 2.07
N ASP A 129 -14.91 0.43 3.09
CA ASP A 129 -15.63 0.85 4.30
C ASP A 129 -14.96 2.02 5.04
N TRP A 130 -13.64 2.18 4.90
CA TRP A 130 -12.91 3.31 5.48
C TRP A 130 -13.07 4.57 4.64
N ALA A 131 -13.05 4.43 3.31
CA ALA A 131 -13.31 5.52 2.38
C ALA A 131 -14.74 6.05 2.54
N GLU A 132 -15.72 5.17 2.69
CA GLU A 132 -17.13 5.52 2.92
C GLU A 132 -17.36 6.28 4.23
N ALA A 133 -16.48 6.11 5.20
CA ALA A 133 -16.57 6.82 6.48
C ALA A 133 -16.05 8.26 6.42
N LEU A 134 -15.40 8.67 5.32
CA LEU A 134 -14.96 10.05 5.11
C LEU A 134 -16.12 10.88 4.52
N PRO A 135 -16.58 11.94 5.21
CA PRO A 135 -17.66 12.80 4.72
C PRO A 135 -17.37 13.36 3.32
N PRO A 136 -18.37 13.49 2.44
CA PRO A 136 -18.17 13.99 1.08
C PRO A 136 -17.48 15.37 1.00
N GLU A 137 -17.72 16.24 1.96
CA GLU A 137 -17.22 17.61 2.07
C GLU A 137 -15.82 17.74 2.69
N MET A 138 -15.33 16.70 3.38
CA MET A 138 -14.04 16.71 4.06
C MET A 138 -12.92 16.72 3.04
N GLU A 139 -11.92 17.60 3.12
CA GLU A 139 -10.75 17.52 2.23
C GLU A 139 -9.92 16.26 2.51
N VAL A 140 -9.50 15.56 1.46
CA VAL A 140 -8.70 14.33 1.59
C VAL A 140 -7.42 14.48 0.78
N PHE A 141 -6.31 14.32 1.46
CA PHE A 141 -4.98 14.36 0.88
C PHE A 141 -4.33 12.98 1.02
N VAL A 142 -3.46 12.62 0.09
CA VAL A 142 -2.63 11.42 0.15
C VAL A 142 -1.17 11.84 0.08
N CYS A 143 -0.38 11.44 1.07
CA CYS A 143 1.05 11.71 1.16
C CYS A 143 1.76 10.41 1.53
N PHE A 144 2.10 9.62 0.52
CA PHE A 144 2.80 8.34 0.67
C PHE A 144 4.29 8.52 0.37
N ASP A 145 5.08 7.48 0.62
CA ASP A 145 6.53 7.52 0.44
C ASP A 145 6.87 7.79 -1.02
N ASN A 146 8.01 8.45 -1.25
CA ASN A 146 8.46 8.80 -2.59
C ASN A 146 9.08 7.62 -3.34
N ASP A 147 8.35 6.51 -3.43
CA ASP A 147 8.77 5.27 -4.09
C ASP A 147 7.63 4.61 -4.89
N GLN A 148 7.92 3.46 -5.50
CA GLN A 148 6.94 2.75 -6.31
C GLN A 148 5.76 2.20 -5.49
N PRO A 149 5.97 1.52 -4.35
CA PRO A 149 4.89 1.15 -3.43
C PRO A 149 3.96 2.30 -3.04
N GLY A 150 4.51 3.45 -2.65
CA GLY A 150 3.75 4.64 -2.26
C GLY A 150 2.89 5.18 -3.40
N ARG A 151 3.45 5.28 -4.61
CA ARG A 151 2.69 5.68 -5.82
C ARG A 151 1.53 4.72 -6.12
N LEU A 152 1.75 3.40 -6.00
CA LEU A 152 0.71 2.39 -6.22
C LEU A 152 -0.39 2.44 -5.15
N GLY A 153 0.00 2.63 -3.89
CA GLY A 153 -0.93 2.82 -2.78
C GLY A 153 -1.82 4.05 -2.97
N ALA A 154 -1.23 5.17 -3.38
CA ALA A 154 -1.96 6.40 -3.66
C ALA A 154 -2.99 6.23 -4.79
N CYS A 155 -2.63 5.51 -5.86
CA CYS A 155 -3.56 5.17 -6.94
C CYS A 155 -4.75 4.33 -6.46
N LYS A 156 -4.57 3.43 -5.49
CA LYS A 156 -5.68 2.64 -4.90
C LYS A 156 -6.61 3.53 -4.08
N VAL A 157 -6.05 4.42 -3.27
CA VAL A 157 -6.84 5.41 -2.51
C VAL A 157 -7.66 6.29 -3.46
N ALA A 158 -7.08 6.72 -4.59
CA ALA A 158 -7.78 7.51 -5.61
C ALA A 158 -8.99 6.79 -6.24
N GLN A 159 -8.94 5.47 -6.36
CA GLN A 159 -10.07 4.68 -6.88
C GLN A 159 -11.24 4.67 -5.89
N LEU A 160 -10.95 4.63 -4.59
CA LEU A 160 -11.95 4.60 -3.52
C LEU A 160 -12.46 6.01 -3.17
N ILE A 161 -11.58 7.01 -3.25
CA ILE A 161 -11.85 8.40 -2.92
C ILE A 161 -11.44 9.28 -4.12
N PRO A 162 -12.27 9.39 -5.16
CA PRO A 162 -11.93 10.12 -6.39
C PRO A 162 -11.64 11.61 -6.22
N ARG A 163 -12.04 12.17 -5.08
CA ARG A 163 -11.81 13.58 -4.69
C ARG A 163 -10.51 13.78 -3.88
N ALA A 164 -9.75 12.72 -3.62
CA ALA A 164 -8.49 12.83 -2.91
C ALA A 164 -7.41 13.51 -3.78
N ARG A 165 -6.54 14.31 -3.15
CA ARG A 165 -5.45 15.03 -3.81
C ARG A 165 -4.09 14.48 -3.38
N LEU A 166 -3.17 14.31 -4.32
CA LEU A 166 -1.80 13.86 -4.09
C LEU A 166 -0.95 15.03 -3.60
N VAL A 167 -0.33 14.84 -2.44
CA VAL A 167 0.71 15.71 -1.91
C VAL A 167 2.05 15.17 -2.39
N GLN A 168 2.83 16.00 -3.07
CA GLN A 168 4.17 15.63 -3.49
C GLN A 168 5.17 16.18 -2.49
N LEU A 169 5.95 15.29 -1.88
CA LEU A 169 7.09 15.68 -1.07
C LEU A 169 8.17 16.30 -1.97
N PRO A 170 8.93 17.29 -1.46
CA PRO A 170 9.92 18.00 -2.26
C PRO A 170 11.10 17.07 -2.61
N GLU A 171 11.75 17.30 -3.75
CA GLU A 171 12.80 16.40 -4.28
C GLU A 171 13.98 16.20 -3.32
N GLU A 172 14.22 17.16 -2.42
CA GLU A 172 15.24 17.11 -1.38
C GLU A 172 15.00 15.98 -0.35
N VAL A 173 13.76 15.47 -0.28
CA VAL A 173 13.45 14.26 0.49
C VAL A 173 14.06 13.01 -0.19
N GLY A 174 14.33 13.04 -1.49
CA GLY A 174 14.98 11.93 -2.19
C GLY A 174 14.06 10.72 -2.42
N GLU A 175 14.62 9.69 -3.04
CA GLU A 175 13.91 8.44 -3.35
C GLU A 175 13.62 7.63 -2.07
N GLY A 176 12.37 7.20 -1.93
CA GLY A 176 11.90 6.46 -0.75
C GLY A 176 11.80 7.28 0.52
N GLY A 177 11.98 8.60 0.44
CA GLY A 177 11.80 9.45 1.61
C GLY A 177 10.32 9.73 1.91
N ASP A 178 10.06 10.01 3.19
CA ASP A 178 8.73 10.06 3.78
C ASP A 178 8.47 11.42 4.49
N VAL A 179 7.33 11.54 5.18
CA VAL A 179 7.04 12.75 5.98
C VAL A 179 7.97 12.88 7.19
N THR A 180 8.50 11.77 7.71
CA THR A 180 9.50 11.81 8.79
C THR A 180 10.75 12.53 8.30
N ASP A 181 11.24 12.21 7.10
CA ASP A 181 12.34 12.90 6.45
C ASP A 181 12.07 14.39 6.23
N PHE A 182 10.87 14.73 5.77
CA PHE A 182 10.48 16.12 5.56
C PHE A 182 10.62 16.95 6.85
N PHE A 183 10.05 16.49 7.97
CA PHE A 183 10.09 17.26 9.22
C PHE A 183 11.42 17.14 9.97
N VAL A 184 12.04 15.96 9.97
CA VAL A 184 13.21 15.67 10.81
C VAL A 184 14.52 15.91 10.07
N ARG A 185 14.69 15.30 8.88
CA ARG A 185 15.96 15.40 8.15
C ARG A 185 16.11 16.75 7.46
N LEU A 186 15.05 17.26 6.83
CA LEU A 186 15.07 18.57 6.18
C LEU A 186 14.76 19.73 7.15
N GLY A 187 14.26 19.43 8.36
CA GLY A 187 13.94 20.45 9.36
C GLY A 187 12.80 21.38 8.95
N LYS A 188 11.92 20.94 8.05
CA LYS A 188 10.79 21.72 7.55
C LYS A 188 9.72 21.88 8.63
N ILE A 189 8.94 22.94 8.53
CA ILE A 189 7.88 23.24 9.51
C ILE A 189 6.48 22.95 8.97
N ARG A 190 5.50 22.95 9.89
CA ARG A 190 4.08 22.75 9.58
C ARG A 190 3.59 23.62 8.43
N ASP A 191 3.89 24.91 8.44
CA ASP A 191 3.38 25.86 7.44
C ASP A 191 3.90 25.52 6.03
N GLU A 192 5.12 25.01 5.93
CA GLU A 192 5.67 24.53 4.65
C GLU A 192 4.94 23.27 4.18
N PHE A 193 4.59 22.35 5.09
CA PHE A 193 3.78 21.19 4.73
C PHE A 193 2.35 21.56 4.32
N VAL A 194 1.74 22.53 5.00
CA VAL A 194 0.41 23.06 4.64
C VAL A 194 0.43 23.68 3.25
N ALA A 195 1.50 24.41 2.89
CA ALA A 195 1.67 24.91 1.53
C ALA A 195 1.70 23.80 0.48
N LEU A 196 2.25 22.61 0.81
CA LEU A 196 2.17 21.44 -0.09
C LEU A 196 0.73 20.97 -0.28
N LEU A 197 -0.10 20.99 0.76
CA LEU A 197 -1.52 20.64 0.67
C LEU A 197 -2.29 21.58 -0.27
N ASP A 198 -1.98 22.88 -0.23
CA ASP A 198 -2.60 23.88 -1.11
C ASP A 198 -2.26 23.62 -2.58
N THR A 199 -1.03 23.15 -2.84
CA THR A 199 -0.55 22.77 -4.18
C THR A 199 -0.86 21.32 -4.57
N ALA A 200 -1.55 20.56 -3.70
CA ALA A 200 -1.83 19.15 -3.95
C ALA A 200 -2.66 18.97 -5.22
N VAL A 201 -2.18 18.09 -6.10
CA VAL A 201 -2.80 17.85 -7.40
C VAL A 201 -3.90 16.81 -7.28
N PRO A 202 -4.96 16.84 -8.11
CA PRO A 202 -5.90 15.74 -8.19
C PRO A 202 -5.14 14.42 -8.40
N LEU A 203 -5.45 13.40 -7.59
CA LEU A 203 -5.01 12.06 -7.93
C LEU A 203 -5.71 11.70 -9.24
N ALA A 204 -4.94 11.60 -10.33
CA ALA A 204 -5.48 11.09 -11.56
C ALA A 204 -6.14 9.74 -11.23
N LYS A 205 -7.42 9.56 -11.58
CA LYS A 205 -7.92 8.20 -11.81
C LYS A 205 -6.87 7.59 -12.73
N PRO A 206 -6.31 6.41 -12.42
CA PRO A 206 -5.43 5.78 -13.38
C PRO A 206 -6.22 5.77 -14.69
N GLU A 207 -5.75 6.54 -15.67
CA GLU A 207 -6.20 6.31 -17.03
C GLU A 207 -6.01 4.81 -17.24
N PRO A 208 -6.93 4.12 -17.93
CA PRO A 208 -6.60 2.82 -18.48
C PRO A 208 -5.17 2.95 -19.00
N VAL A 209 -4.23 2.22 -18.41
CA VAL A 209 -2.86 2.21 -18.93
C VAL A 209 -3.05 1.67 -20.34
N VAL A 210 -3.12 2.56 -21.32
CA VAL A 210 -2.97 2.21 -22.71
C VAL A 210 -1.51 1.79 -22.75
N PRO A 211 -1.21 0.51 -22.94
CA PRO A 211 0.18 0.07 -22.93
C PRO A 211 0.94 0.95 -23.92
N GLN A 212 2.03 1.56 -23.48
CA GLN A 212 2.94 2.20 -24.42
C GLN A 212 3.39 1.10 -25.38
N VAL A 213 2.90 1.17 -26.61
CA VAL A 213 3.45 0.40 -27.72
C VAL A 213 4.88 0.90 -27.86
N VAL A 214 5.83 0.15 -27.30
CA VAL A 214 7.25 0.33 -27.60
C VAL A 214 7.37 0.26 -29.12
N PRO A 215 7.79 1.34 -29.82
CA PRO A 215 7.93 1.29 -31.25
C PRO A 215 9.04 0.28 -31.55
N HIS A 216 8.67 -0.89 -32.05
CA HIS A 216 9.63 -1.84 -32.59
C HIS A 216 10.14 -1.25 -33.89
N GLY A 217 11.34 -0.67 -33.83
CA GLY A 217 12.07 -0.23 -35.00
C GLY A 217 12.50 -1.43 -35.85
N ALA A 218 12.09 -1.41 -37.12
CA ALA A 218 12.68 -2.06 -38.32
C ALA A 218 12.99 -3.58 -38.29
N PRO A 219 12.98 -4.26 -39.45
CA PRO A 219 12.64 -5.68 -39.53
C PRO A 219 13.83 -6.60 -39.30
N SER A 220 13.64 -7.69 -38.55
CA SER A 220 14.52 -8.86 -38.61
C SER A 220 13.79 -10.19 -38.33
N THR A 221 13.71 -10.99 -39.40
CA THR A 221 13.78 -12.47 -39.45
C THR A 221 12.77 -13.30 -38.64
N GLY A 222 11.77 -13.86 -39.35
CA GLY A 222 11.23 -15.23 -39.28
C GLY A 222 10.57 -15.76 -37.99
N VAL A 223 11.18 -15.53 -36.82
CA VAL A 223 10.73 -16.07 -35.53
C VAL A 223 9.81 -15.09 -34.80
N HIS A 224 10.06 -13.78 -34.96
CA HIS A 224 9.20 -12.73 -34.37
C HIS A 224 7.77 -12.75 -34.92
N SER A 225 7.59 -13.09 -36.20
CA SER A 225 6.25 -13.18 -36.82
C SER A 225 5.41 -14.34 -36.30
N GLU A 226 6.03 -15.42 -35.85
CA GLU A 226 5.31 -16.56 -35.29
C GLU A 226 4.82 -16.28 -33.87
N ILE A 227 5.68 -15.69 -33.04
CA ILE A 227 5.34 -15.31 -31.65
C ILE A 227 4.20 -14.30 -31.64
N GLU A 228 4.25 -13.29 -32.52
CA GLU A 228 3.16 -12.31 -32.66
C GLU A 228 1.86 -12.96 -33.13
N ARG A 229 1.93 -13.90 -34.09
CA ARG A 229 0.76 -14.64 -34.55
C ARG A 229 0.14 -15.48 -33.43
N LEU A 230 0.95 -16.20 -32.65
CA LEU A 230 0.46 -17.02 -31.54
C LEU A 230 -0.17 -16.17 -30.42
N ARG A 231 0.40 -14.99 -30.13
CA ARG A 231 -0.19 -14.01 -29.19
C ARG A 231 -1.56 -13.49 -29.64
N GLN A 232 -1.83 -13.45 -30.95
CA GLN A 232 -3.14 -13.04 -31.48
C GLN A 232 -4.16 -14.18 -31.49
N LEU A 233 -3.70 -15.42 -31.74
CA LEU A 233 -4.58 -16.58 -31.88
C LEU A 233 -5.04 -17.18 -30.55
N VAL A 234 -4.27 -17.00 -29.47
CA VAL A 234 -4.57 -17.57 -28.16
C VAL A 234 -4.76 -16.44 -27.14
N PRO A 235 -6.01 -15.97 -26.92
CA PRO A 235 -6.28 -14.95 -25.92
C PRO A 235 -5.86 -15.39 -24.53
N ILE A 236 -5.10 -14.56 -23.82
CA ILE A 236 -4.55 -14.89 -22.51
C ILE A 236 -5.63 -15.24 -21.48
N GLU A 237 -6.83 -14.65 -21.59
CA GLU A 237 -7.96 -14.96 -20.70
C GLU A 237 -8.47 -16.39 -20.88
N GLU A 238 -8.47 -16.89 -22.11
CA GLU A 238 -8.87 -18.26 -22.43
C GLU A 238 -7.78 -19.25 -22.07
N LEU A 239 -6.51 -18.88 -22.26
CA LEU A 239 -5.37 -19.69 -21.84
C LEU A 239 -5.38 -19.90 -20.33
N ILE A 240 -5.34 -18.80 -19.56
CA ILE A 240 -5.24 -18.87 -18.10
C ILE A 240 -6.52 -19.47 -17.50
N GLY A 241 -7.69 -19.16 -18.07
CA GLY A 241 -8.98 -19.71 -17.62
C GLY A 241 -9.09 -21.24 -17.71
N ARG A 242 -8.23 -21.91 -18.48
CA ARG A 242 -8.11 -23.38 -18.49
C ARG A 242 -7.43 -23.94 -17.25
N TYR A 243 -6.56 -23.16 -16.62
CA TYR A 243 -5.75 -23.58 -15.46
C TYR A 243 -6.30 -23.05 -14.14
N LEU A 244 -6.86 -21.83 -14.16
CA LEU A 244 -7.30 -21.14 -12.96
C LEU A 244 -8.80 -20.80 -13.04
N PRO A 245 -9.55 -20.96 -11.94
CA PRO A 245 -10.89 -20.38 -11.86
C PRO A 245 -10.78 -18.85 -11.81
N LEU A 246 -11.33 -18.19 -12.83
CA LEU A 246 -11.33 -16.73 -12.95
C LEU A 246 -12.75 -16.17 -12.83
N CYS A 247 -12.93 -15.14 -12.02
CA CYS A 247 -14.16 -14.36 -11.91
C CYS A 247 -14.06 -13.08 -12.73
N ARG A 248 -15.17 -12.64 -13.34
CA ARG A 248 -15.21 -11.38 -14.06
C ARG A 248 -15.34 -10.21 -13.08
N MET A 249 -14.43 -9.24 -13.15
CA MET A 249 -14.49 -8.00 -12.39
C MET A 249 -14.38 -6.82 -13.36
N GLY A 250 -15.53 -6.25 -13.73
CA GLY A 250 -15.61 -5.26 -14.81
C GLY A 250 -15.16 -5.83 -16.16
N ARG A 251 -14.11 -5.23 -16.73
CA ARG A 251 -13.49 -5.64 -18.00
C ARG A 251 -12.32 -6.62 -17.85
N HIS A 252 -11.94 -6.95 -16.61
CA HIS A 252 -10.81 -7.83 -16.30
C HIS A 252 -11.30 -9.17 -15.73
N ARG A 253 -10.40 -10.15 -15.71
CA ARG A 253 -10.60 -11.44 -15.05
C ARG A 253 -9.70 -11.49 -13.83
N VAL A 254 -10.21 -11.98 -12.70
CA VAL A 254 -9.49 -12.02 -11.43
C VAL A 254 -9.58 -13.41 -10.83
N GLY A 255 -8.48 -13.91 -10.29
CA GLY A 255 -8.39 -15.21 -9.63
C GLY A 255 -7.35 -15.22 -8.52
N ARG A 256 -7.19 -16.38 -7.89
CA ARG A 256 -6.08 -16.62 -6.96
C ARG A 256 -4.80 -16.83 -7.75
N CYS A 257 -3.73 -16.24 -7.26
CA CYS A 257 -2.43 -16.40 -7.86
C CYS A 257 -1.91 -17.83 -7.66
N PRO A 258 -1.43 -18.50 -8.72
CA PRO A 258 -0.82 -19.82 -8.58
C PRO A 258 0.64 -19.78 -8.10
N PHE A 259 1.28 -18.62 -8.17
CA PHE A 259 2.71 -18.44 -7.90
C PHE A 259 3.04 -18.16 -6.43
N HIS A 260 2.03 -18.06 -5.57
CA HIS A 260 2.19 -17.97 -4.12
C HIS A 260 0.94 -18.52 -3.43
N ASP A 261 1.02 -18.75 -2.12
CA ASP A 261 -0.16 -19.13 -1.34
C ASP A 261 -1.11 -17.93 -1.21
N ASP A 262 -2.08 -17.87 -2.13
CA ASP A 262 -2.97 -16.73 -2.27
C ASP A 262 -4.33 -16.98 -1.59
N ALA A 263 -4.50 -16.40 -0.40
CA ALA A 263 -5.76 -16.44 0.34
C ALA A 263 -6.87 -15.58 -0.30
N HIS A 264 -6.50 -14.52 -1.04
CA HIS A 264 -7.43 -13.51 -1.56
C HIS A 264 -7.12 -13.15 -3.02
N PRO A 265 -8.05 -13.33 -3.98
CA PRO A 265 -7.79 -13.16 -5.41
C PRO A 265 -6.97 -11.92 -5.78
N SER A 266 -5.67 -12.12 -5.98
CA SER A 266 -4.70 -11.04 -6.26
C SER A 266 -4.18 -11.09 -7.71
N PHE A 267 -4.55 -12.12 -8.46
CA PHE A 267 -4.12 -12.38 -9.82
C PHE A 267 -5.11 -11.80 -10.82
N VAL A 268 -4.68 -10.82 -11.61
CA VAL A 268 -5.53 -10.13 -12.59
C VAL A 268 -5.03 -10.42 -14.00
N VAL A 269 -5.94 -10.84 -14.87
CA VAL A 269 -5.71 -11.07 -16.30
C VAL A 269 -6.39 -9.95 -17.09
N TYR A 270 -5.60 -9.31 -17.96
CA TYR A 270 -6.02 -8.18 -18.76
C TYR A 270 -6.17 -8.60 -20.23
N SER A 271 -7.40 -8.92 -20.63
CA SER A 271 -7.71 -9.44 -21.97
C SER A 271 -7.38 -8.46 -23.12
N GLN A 272 -7.40 -7.14 -22.86
CA GLN A 272 -7.05 -6.15 -23.89
C GLN A 272 -5.55 -6.04 -24.13
N SER A 273 -4.73 -6.07 -23.08
CA SER A 273 -3.27 -5.96 -23.16
C SER A 273 -2.58 -7.32 -23.26
N GLN A 274 -3.33 -8.42 -23.26
CA GLN A 274 -2.82 -9.79 -23.37
C GLN A 274 -1.73 -10.12 -22.35
N ASN A 275 -1.88 -9.65 -21.11
CA ASN A 275 -0.94 -9.87 -20.01
C ASN A 275 -1.65 -10.16 -18.66
N PHE A 276 -0.88 -10.60 -17.67
CA PHE A 276 -1.33 -10.80 -16.31
C PHE A 276 -0.44 -10.05 -15.31
N TYR A 277 -1.00 -9.77 -14.13
CA TYR A 277 -0.26 -9.25 -12.99
C TYR A 277 -0.84 -9.79 -11.68
N CYS A 278 0.04 -10.20 -10.78
CA CYS A 278 -0.30 -10.58 -9.42
C CYS A 278 0.06 -9.46 -8.45
N PHE A 279 -0.92 -8.91 -7.75
CA PHE A 279 -0.70 -7.87 -6.75
C PHE A 279 -0.16 -8.38 -5.41
N GLY A 280 -0.13 -9.70 -5.18
CA GLY A 280 0.44 -10.32 -3.99
C GLY A 280 1.95 -10.57 -4.12
N CYS A 281 2.35 -11.33 -5.15
CA CYS A 281 3.75 -11.73 -5.36
C CYS A 281 4.48 -10.99 -6.50
N GLN A 282 3.82 -10.02 -7.15
CA GLN A 282 4.36 -9.23 -8.27
C GLN A 282 4.72 -10.02 -9.53
N ALA A 283 4.35 -11.30 -9.60
CA ALA A 283 4.45 -12.08 -10.82
C ALA A 283 3.66 -11.40 -11.94
N HIS A 284 4.28 -11.26 -13.11
CA HIS A 284 3.71 -10.60 -14.26
C HIS A 284 4.27 -11.22 -15.54
N GLY A 285 3.59 -10.99 -16.65
CA GLY A 285 4.03 -11.48 -17.95
C GLY A 285 2.88 -11.68 -18.93
N ASP A 286 3.20 -12.30 -20.05
CA ASP A 286 2.23 -12.69 -21.08
C ASP A 286 1.85 -14.20 -20.99
N ALA A 287 1.16 -14.69 -22.01
CA ALA A 287 0.77 -16.08 -22.13
C ALA A 287 1.95 -17.07 -22.06
N ILE A 288 3.11 -16.70 -22.61
CA ILE A 288 4.32 -17.53 -22.62
C ILE A 288 4.93 -17.54 -21.22
N ASP A 289 5.07 -16.36 -20.61
CA ASP A 289 5.60 -16.24 -19.25
C ASP A 289 4.75 -17.05 -18.25
N PHE A 290 3.42 -17.02 -18.40
CA PHE A 290 2.51 -17.82 -17.57
C PHE A 290 2.80 -19.31 -17.72
N LEU A 291 2.91 -19.83 -18.94
CA LEU A 291 3.16 -21.25 -19.20
C LEU A 291 4.53 -21.68 -18.66
N MET A 292 5.56 -20.86 -18.87
CA MET A 292 6.89 -21.11 -18.37
C MET A 292 6.91 -21.19 -16.84
N HIS A 293 6.24 -20.25 -16.15
CA HIS A 293 6.25 -20.22 -14.69
C HIS A 293 5.30 -21.25 -14.06
N TYR A 294 4.11 -21.45 -14.65
CA TYR A 294 3.06 -22.29 -14.08
C TYR A 294 3.32 -23.78 -14.30
N GLN A 295 3.82 -24.15 -15.50
CA GLN A 295 4.12 -25.54 -15.85
C GLN A 295 5.61 -25.85 -15.83
N ASN A 296 6.46 -24.89 -15.43
CA ASN A 296 7.92 -25.03 -15.43
C ASN A 296 8.47 -25.44 -16.80
N LEU A 297 7.90 -24.87 -17.86
CA LEU A 297 8.27 -25.14 -19.25
C LEU A 297 9.43 -24.24 -19.69
N THR A 298 10.25 -24.75 -20.60
CA THR A 298 11.18 -23.92 -21.37
C THR A 298 10.41 -23.11 -22.41
N PHE A 299 11.03 -22.03 -22.91
CA PHE A 299 10.42 -21.17 -23.93
C PHE A 299 9.96 -21.93 -25.20
N PRO A 300 10.74 -22.87 -25.79
CA PRO A 300 10.27 -23.67 -26.93
C PRO A 300 9.07 -24.56 -26.62
N GLU A 301 9.00 -25.13 -25.41
CA GLU A 301 7.87 -25.95 -24.97
C GLU A 301 6.61 -25.10 -24.77
N ALA A 302 6.75 -23.91 -24.17
CA ALA A 302 5.64 -22.97 -24.04
C ALA A 302 5.10 -22.51 -25.39
N LEU A 303 5.98 -22.24 -26.37
CA LEU A 303 5.56 -21.97 -27.75
C LEU A 303 4.83 -23.14 -28.39
N GLN A 304 5.28 -24.38 -28.15
CA GLN A 304 4.60 -25.56 -28.68
C GLN A 304 3.18 -25.70 -28.12
N VAL A 305 2.99 -25.47 -26.81
CA VAL A 305 1.66 -25.44 -26.20
C VAL A 305 0.76 -24.39 -26.86
N LEU A 306 1.28 -23.19 -27.14
CA LEU A 306 0.50 -22.16 -27.83
C LEU A 306 0.15 -22.57 -29.28
N ARG A 307 1.05 -23.25 -30.01
CA ARG A 307 0.75 -23.78 -31.36
C ARG A 307 -0.37 -24.81 -31.32
N ASP A 308 -0.32 -25.73 -30.37
CA ASP A 308 -1.32 -26.78 -30.23
C ASP A 308 -2.70 -26.21 -29.89
N LEU A 309 -2.75 -25.10 -29.13
CA LEU A 309 -3.98 -24.37 -28.81
C LEU A 309 -4.50 -23.49 -29.95
N ALA A 310 -3.62 -23.08 -30.86
CA ALA A 310 -3.95 -22.23 -32.02
C ALA A 310 -4.33 -23.03 -33.28
N SER A 311 -4.26 -24.36 -33.22
CA SER A 311 -4.56 -25.31 -34.30
C SER A 311 -6.04 -25.71 -34.30
#